data_AF-A0A353KT44-F1
#
_entry.id   AF-A0A353KT44-F1
#
_cell.length_a   1.000
_cell.length_b   1.000
_cell.length_c   1.000
_cell.angle_alpha   90.00
_cell.angle_beta   90.00
_cell.angle_gamma   90.00
#
_symmetry.space_group_name_H-M   'P 1'
#
loop_
_entity.id
_entity.type
_entity.pdbx_description
1 polymer ?
#
loop_
_entity_poly.entity_id
_entity_poly.type
_entity_poly.pdbx_seq_one_letter_code
_entity_poly.pdbx_strand_id
1 'polypeptide(L)'
;NNMGAAMAPAAMSTIVSHFKTSGRTPDYYDLILTGDLGAFGSRLLKHLTEEKGFNIDENHVDCGELIYNIDEKEFQGGSGAGCSAVVFNSYIYDKMIKREINRVLFVATGALLSTLSTQQGESIPSVAHAVAIENEV
;
A
#
# COMPACT_ATOMS: atom_id res chain seq x y z
N ASN A 1 11.18 -15.01 -5.38
CA ASN A 1 11.20 -13.53 -5.33
C ASN A 1 10.14 -13.04 -4.38
N ASN A 2 10.50 -12.18 -3.43
CA ASN A 2 9.55 -11.56 -2.49
C ASN A 2 9.40 -10.08 -2.86
N MET A 3 8.45 -9.77 -3.74
CA MET A 3 8.27 -8.40 -4.24
C MET A 3 7.67 -7.48 -3.18
N GLY A 4 6.76 -7.99 -2.33
CA GLY A 4 6.20 -7.22 -1.22
C GLY A 4 7.28 -6.68 -0.29
N ALA A 5 8.25 -7.51 0.08
CA ALA A 5 9.40 -7.08 0.88
C ALA A 5 10.27 -6.03 0.17
N ALA A 6 10.47 -6.17 -1.15
CA ALA A 6 11.25 -5.22 -1.94
C ALA A 6 10.56 -3.85 -2.05
N MET A 7 9.22 -3.82 -2.10
CA MET A 7 8.42 -2.61 -2.27
C MET A 7 8.09 -1.88 -0.97
N ALA A 8 8.04 -2.58 0.17
CA ALA A 8 7.68 -1.98 1.47
C ALA A 8 8.52 -0.74 1.86
N PRO A 9 9.85 -0.69 1.64
CA PRO A 9 10.64 0.51 1.91
C PRO A 9 10.23 1.73 1.07
N ALA A 10 9.82 1.52 -0.20
CA ALA A 10 9.36 2.60 -1.07
C ALA A 10 8.01 3.14 -0.58
N ALA A 11 7.08 2.25 -0.21
CA ALA A 11 5.80 2.64 0.39
C ALA A 11 6.01 3.42 1.70
N MET A 12 6.87 2.93 2.61
CA MET A 12 7.21 3.61 3.85
C MET A 12 7.77 5.00 3.58
N SER A 13 8.74 5.13 2.67
CA SER A 13 9.36 6.41 2.35
C SER A 13 8.32 7.43 1.85
N THR A 14 7.40 7.01 0.97
CA THR A 14 6.33 7.87 0.44
C THR A 14 5.34 8.27 1.53
N ILE A 15 4.87 7.33 2.36
CA ILE A 15 3.91 7.59 3.44
C ILE A 15 4.50 8.54 4.49
N VAL A 16 5.72 8.24 4.97
CA VAL A 16 6.40 9.06 5.98
C VAL A 16 6.70 10.45 5.43
N SER A 17 7.12 10.55 4.16
CA SER A 17 7.35 11.85 3.54
C SER A 17 6.05 12.65 3.46
N HIS A 18 4.95 12.03 3.02
CA HIS A 18 3.64 12.66 2.96
C HIS A 18 3.18 13.23 4.31
N PHE A 19 3.29 12.46 5.40
CA PHE A 19 2.95 12.93 6.74
C PHE A 19 3.83 14.11 7.18
N LYS A 20 5.15 14.01 6.97
CA LYS A 20 6.08 15.09 7.32
C LYS A 20 5.83 16.37 6.53
N THR A 21 5.56 16.28 5.24
CA THR A 21 5.38 17.45 4.37
C THR A 21 4.01 18.10 4.56
N SER A 22 2.96 17.30 4.79
CA SER A 22 1.60 17.81 4.98
C SER A 22 1.30 18.24 6.42
N GLY A 23 2.11 17.80 7.40
CA GLY A 23 1.84 17.97 8.82
C GLY A 23 0.68 17.10 9.34
N ARG A 24 0.22 16.13 8.54
CA ARG A 24 -0.86 15.21 8.90
C ARG A 24 -0.31 14.00 9.66
N THR A 25 -1.14 13.42 10.51
CA THR A 25 -0.88 12.16 11.20
C THR A 25 -1.68 11.01 10.55
N PRO A 26 -1.34 9.74 10.84
CA PRO A 26 -2.15 8.60 10.42
C PRO A 26 -3.64 8.76 10.75
N ASP A 27 -3.98 9.28 11.93
CA ASP A 27 -5.36 9.50 12.42
C ASP A 27 -6.18 10.48 11.57
N TYR A 28 -5.53 11.25 10.69
CA TYR A 28 -6.25 12.09 9.73
C TYR A 28 -7.04 11.24 8.71
N TYR A 29 -6.52 10.06 8.38
CA TYR A 29 -7.06 9.17 7.35
C TYR A 29 -7.92 8.08 7.99
N ASP A 30 -9.11 7.88 7.43
CA ASP A 30 -9.96 6.75 7.78
C ASP A 30 -9.36 5.44 7.24
N LEU A 31 -8.62 5.52 6.11
CA LEU A 31 -7.95 4.39 5.49
C LEU A 31 -6.65 4.78 4.80
N ILE A 32 -5.58 4.04 5.06
CA ILE A 32 -4.32 4.05 4.31
C ILE A 32 -4.28 2.76 3.49
N LEU A 33 -4.41 2.89 2.17
CA LEU A 33 -4.57 1.77 1.26
C LEU A 33 -3.32 1.60 0.41
N THR A 34 -2.61 0.47 0.53
CA THR A 34 -1.47 0.15 -0.34
C THR A 34 -1.87 -0.69 -1.55
N GLY A 35 -1.06 -0.61 -2.60
CA GLY A 35 -1.36 -1.21 -3.91
C GLY A 35 -1.28 -2.73 -3.93
N ASP A 36 -0.11 -3.30 -3.67
CA ASP A 36 0.11 -4.74 -3.84
C ASP A 36 1.32 -5.29 -3.06
N LEU A 37 1.47 -4.84 -1.82
CA LEU A 37 2.50 -5.36 -0.94
C LEU A 37 2.25 -6.81 -0.53
N GLY A 38 0.98 -7.21 -0.49
CA GLY A 38 0.54 -8.49 0.05
C GLY A 38 0.82 -8.63 1.55
N ALA A 39 0.37 -9.74 2.15
CA ALA A 39 0.36 -9.94 3.61
C ALA A 39 1.72 -9.69 4.28
N PHE A 40 2.81 -10.24 3.73
CA PHE A 40 4.15 -10.00 4.28
C PHE A 40 4.64 -8.56 4.09
N GLY A 41 4.46 -7.99 2.91
CA GLY A 41 4.90 -6.62 2.62
C GLY A 41 4.15 -5.59 3.46
N SER A 42 2.86 -5.80 3.70
CA SER A 42 2.02 -5.00 4.60
C SER A 42 2.53 -5.00 6.04
N ARG A 43 2.81 -6.19 6.59
CA ARG A 43 3.38 -6.30 7.95
C ARG A 43 4.74 -5.61 8.06
N LEU A 44 5.59 -5.77 7.03
CA LEU A 44 6.87 -5.08 7.00
C LEU A 44 6.71 -3.56 6.89
N LEU A 45 5.78 -3.08 6.07
CA LEU A 45 5.47 -1.66 5.96
C LEU A 45 5.07 -1.07 7.32
N LYS A 46 4.12 -1.70 8.02
CA LYS A 46 3.65 -1.32 9.35
C LYS A 46 4.81 -1.12 10.33
N HIS A 47 5.69 -2.13 10.41
CA HIS A 47 6.89 -2.07 11.23
C HIS A 47 7.83 -0.92 10.82
N LEU A 48 8.13 -0.77 9.51
CA LEU A 48 9.04 0.26 9.02
C LEU A 48 8.50 1.68 9.26
N THR A 49 7.18 1.90 9.16
CA THR A 49 6.57 3.21 9.45
C THR A 49 6.56 3.50 10.94
N GLU A 50 6.33 2.49 11.78
CA GLU A 50 6.39 2.60 13.24
C GLU A 50 7.79 3.01 13.70
N GLU A 51 8.85 2.44 13.14
CA GLU A 51 10.24 2.85 13.39
C GLU A 51 10.53 4.33 13.04
N LYS A 52 9.70 4.93 12.18
CA LYS A 52 9.79 6.36 11.83
C LYS A 52 8.86 7.25 12.67
N GLY A 53 8.17 6.69 13.65
CA GLY A 53 7.23 7.39 14.54
C GLY A 53 5.82 7.54 13.96
N PHE A 54 5.46 6.78 12.92
CA PHE A 54 4.13 6.80 12.31
C PHE A 54 3.49 5.41 12.41
N ASN A 55 2.66 5.19 13.42
CA ASN A 55 1.90 3.96 13.56
C ASN A 55 0.66 4.01 12.63
N ILE A 56 0.55 3.04 11.72
CA ILE A 56 -0.57 2.90 10.77
C ILE A 56 -1.35 1.59 10.97
N ASP A 57 -1.08 0.84 12.04
CA ASP A 57 -1.59 -0.52 12.23
C ASP A 57 -3.11 -0.61 12.15
N GLU A 58 -3.78 0.37 12.76
CA GLU A 58 -5.23 0.44 12.93
C GLU A 58 -5.97 0.82 11.63
N ASN A 59 -5.32 1.53 10.71
CA ASN A 59 -5.98 2.07 9.52
C ASN A 59 -5.29 1.69 8.19
N HIS A 60 -4.31 0.80 8.21
CA HIS A 60 -3.65 0.29 7.00
C HIS A 60 -4.20 -1.07 6.54
N VAL A 61 -4.47 -1.16 5.25
CA VAL A 61 -4.78 -2.41 4.53
C VAL A 61 -4.16 -2.38 3.12
N ASP A 62 -3.87 -3.55 2.56
CA ASP A 62 -3.37 -3.69 1.19
C ASP A 62 -4.44 -4.20 0.23
N CYS A 63 -4.47 -3.70 -1.02
CA CYS A 63 -5.43 -4.21 -2.01
C CYS A 63 -5.18 -5.70 -2.31
N GLY A 64 -3.93 -6.17 -2.23
CA GLY A 64 -3.57 -7.57 -2.36
C GLY A 64 -4.20 -8.45 -1.31
N GLU A 65 -4.42 -7.93 -0.10
CA GLU A 65 -5.12 -8.61 0.99
C GLU A 65 -6.63 -8.63 0.80
N LEU A 66 -7.20 -7.56 0.24
CA LEU A 66 -8.65 -7.39 0.08
C LEU A 66 -9.23 -8.17 -1.11
N ILE A 67 -8.45 -8.37 -2.17
CA ILE A 67 -8.97 -8.91 -3.45
C ILE A 67 -9.30 -10.40 -3.41
N TYR A 68 -8.68 -11.15 -2.50
CA TYR A 68 -8.89 -12.60 -2.36
C TYR A 68 -9.31 -12.95 -0.94
N ASN A 69 -10.06 -14.04 -0.79
CA ASN A 69 -10.24 -14.65 0.52
C ASN A 69 -9.02 -15.53 0.82
N ILE A 70 -7.95 -14.91 1.32
CA ILE A 70 -6.62 -15.53 1.43
C ILE A 70 -6.56 -16.50 2.61
N ASP A 71 -6.01 -17.70 2.38
CA ASP A 71 -5.32 -18.45 3.43
C ASP A 71 -3.85 -18.03 3.44
N GLU A 72 -3.48 -17.22 4.44
CA GLU A 72 -2.14 -16.62 4.54
C GLU A 72 -1.00 -17.66 4.66
N LYS A 73 -1.34 -18.92 4.97
CA LYS A 73 -0.36 -20.01 5.07
C LYS A 73 0.18 -20.44 3.70
N GLU A 74 -0.55 -20.18 2.62
CA GLU A 74 -0.18 -20.61 1.27
C GLU A 74 0.11 -19.44 0.33
N PHE A 75 -0.60 -18.32 0.46
CA PHE A 75 -0.51 -17.21 -0.48
C PHE A 75 -0.33 -15.86 0.24
N GLN A 76 0.31 -14.92 -0.46
CA GLN A 76 0.58 -13.57 0.06
C GLN A 76 -0.44 -12.53 -0.42
N GLY A 77 -1.46 -12.94 -1.20
CA GLY A 77 -2.48 -12.05 -1.77
C GLY A 77 -2.27 -11.73 -3.25
N GLY A 78 -3.03 -10.75 -3.74
CA GLY A 78 -2.95 -10.26 -5.11
C GLY A 78 -1.78 -9.30 -5.34
N SER A 79 -1.25 -9.30 -6.57
CA SER A 79 -0.26 -8.31 -7.00
C SER A 79 -0.40 -7.95 -8.47
N GLY A 80 0.15 -6.79 -8.84
CA GLY A 80 0.12 -6.20 -10.16
C GLY A 80 -0.84 -5.03 -10.28
N ALA A 81 -0.68 -4.25 -11.35
CA ALA A 81 -1.42 -3.00 -11.58
C ALA A 81 -2.95 -3.18 -11.58
N GLY A 82 -3.45 -4.36 -11.95
CA GLY A 82 -4.87 -4.65 -11.90
C GLY A 82 -5.42 -4.71 -10.47
N CYS A 83 -4.62 -5.16 -9.49
CA CYS A 83 -5.08 -5.37 -8.11
C CYS A 83 -5.47 -4.06 -7.44
N SER A 84 -4.55 -3.10 -7.44
CA SER A 84 -4.79 -1.77 -6.85
C SER A 84 -5.90 -1.00 -7.58
N ALA A 85 -5.94 -1.10 -8.91
CA ALA A 85 -6.95 -0.45 -9.73
C ALA A 85 -8.37 -0.99 -9.47
N VAL A 86 -8.56 -2.32 -9.44
CA VAL A 86 -9.91 -2.89 -9.25
C VAL A 86 -10.39 -2.70 -7.82
N VAL A 87 -9.54 -2.91 -6.81
CA VAL A 87 -9.95 -2.76 -5.41
C VAL A 87 -10.32 -1.31 -5.10
N PHE A 88 -9.52 -0.35 -5.56
CA PHE A 88 -9.83 1.05 -5.37
C PHE A 88 -11.13 1.46 -6.07
N ASN A 89 -11.22 1.24 -7.40
CA ASN A 89 -12.34 1.76 -8.20
C ASN A 89 -13.67 1.03 -7.98
N SER A 90 -13.67 -0.17 -7.38
CA SER A 90 -14.90 -0.91 -7.07
C SER A 90 -15.25 -0.81 -5.58
N TYR A 91 -14.46 -1.43 -4.72
CA TYR A 91 -14.82 -1.62 -3.32
C TYR A 91 -14.61 -0.35 -2.49
N ILE A 92 -13.45 0.28 -2.59
CA ILE A 92 -13.12 1.45 -1.77
C ILE A 92 -13.89 2.67 -2.24
N TYR A 93 -13.96 2.91 -3.55
CA TYR A 93 -14.69 4.05 -4.10
C TYR A 93 -16.20 3.98 -3.82
N ASP A 94 -16.82 2.79 -3.89
CA ASP A 94 -18.23 2.60 -3.48
C ASP A 94 -18.45 2.93 -1.99
N LYS A 95 -17.52 2.52 -1.10
CA LYS A 95 -17.55 2.89 0.32
C LYS A 95 -17.40 4.40 0.54
N MET A 96 -16.59 5.06 -0.28
CA MET A 96 -16.46 6.51 -0.26
C MET A 96 -17.75 7.21 -0.69
N ILE A 97 -18.38 6.76 -1.78
CA ILE A 97 -19.68 7.28 -2.23
C ILE A 97 -20.74 7.13 -1.13
N LYS A 98 -20.75 5.98 -0.42
CA LYS A 98 -21.65 5.73 0.72
C LYS A 98 -21.26 6.46 2.01
N ARG A 99 -20.16 7.22 2.00
CA ARG A 99 -19.60 7.95 3.14
C ARG A 99 -19.23 7.07 4.35
N GLU A 100 -19.03 5.77 4.12
CA GLU A 100 -18.51 4.84 5.12
C GLU A 100 -17.02 5.10 5.40
N ILE A 101 -16.31 5.60 4.38
CA ILE A 101 -14.92 6.04 4.44
C ILE A 101 -14.89 7.43 3.79
N ASN A 102 -14.28 8.42 4.42
CA ASN A 102 -14.30 9.80 3.92
C ASN A 102 -12.92 10.29 3.48
N ARG A 103 -11.85 9.80 4.10
CA ARG A 103 -10.47 10.21 3.80
C ARG A 103 -9.58 9.00 3.57
N VAL A 104 -9.11 8.83 2.34
CA VAL A 104 -8.25 7.72 1.92
C VAL A 104 -6.89 8.24 1.48
N LEU A 105 -5.81 7.66 2.01
CA LEU A 105 -4.47 7.79 1.45
C LEU A 105 -4.17 6.55 0.62
N PHE A 106 -4.31 6.63 -0.70
CA PHE A 106 -4.04 5.53 -1.62
C PHE A 106 -2.59 5.57 -2.09
N VAL A 107 -1.85 4.49 -1.89
CA VAL A 107 -0.40 4.38 -2.16
C VAL A 107 -0.13 3.19 -3.09
N ALA A 108 -0.06 3.48 -4.39
CA ALA A 108 0.26 2.46 -5.39
C ALA A 108 1.77 2.15 -5.39
N THR A 109 2.12 0.87 -5.33
CA THR A 109 3.49 0.35 -5.29
C THR A 109 3.88 -0.29 -6.61
N GLY A 110 5.18 -0.34 -6.90
CA GLY A 110 5.70 -1.05 -8.07
C GLY A 110 7.15 -1.47 -7.91
N ALA A 111 7.44 -2.70 -8.29
CA ALA A 111 8.79 -3.21 -8.46
C ALA A 111 9.24 -2.99 -9.92
N LEU A 112 10.37 -2.32 -10.11
CA LEU A 112 10.92 -1.98 -11.41
C LEU A 112 11.97 -3.02 -11.80
N LEU A 113 11.53 -4.11 -12.45
CA LEU A 113 12.41 -5.18 -12.89
C LEU A 113 12.20 -5.58 -14.35
N SER A 114 13.20 -6.26 -14.89
CA SER A 114 13.12 -6.98 -16.17
C SER A 114 13.62 -8.42 -15.98
N THR A 115 13.33 -9.28 -16.96
CA THR A 115 13.88 -10.64 -16.97
C THR A 115 15.40 -10.63 -16.97
N LEU A 116 16.01 -9.69 -17.70
CA LEU A 116 17.46 -9.55 -17.83
C LEU A 116 18.10 -9.12 -16.51
N SER A 117 17.62 -8.03 -15.90
CA SER A 117 18.21 -7.53 -14.64
C SER A 117 18.13 -8.57 -13.52
N THR A 118 17.01 -9.31 -13.46
CA THR A 118 16.83 -10.40 -12.49
C THR A 118 17.83 -11.54 -12.72
N GLN A 119 18.04 -11.95 -13.98
CA GLN A 119 18.99 -13.02 -14.32
C GLN A 119 20.44 -12.62 -14.09
N GLN A 120 20.75 -11.33 -14.18
CA GLN A 120 22.07 -10.78 -13.89
C GLN A 120 22.34 -10.60 -12.39
N GLY A 121 21.34 -10.86 -11.53
CA GLY A 121 21.48 -10.73 -10.08
C GLY A 121 21.49 -9.28 -9.58
N GLU A 122 20.96 -8.34 -10.37
CA GLU A 122 20.82 -6.94 -9.94
C GLU A 122 19.78 -6.80 -8.82
N SER A 123 19.88 -5.70 -8.06
CA SER A 123 18.86 -5.35 -7.08
C SER A 123 17.55 -4.93 -7.78
N ILE A 124 16.42 -5.07 -7.08
CA ILE A 124 15.11 -4.69 -7.59
C ILE A 124 14.76 -3.30 -7.07
N PRO A 125 14.88 -2.23 -7.89
CA PRO A 125 14.39 -0.91 -7.49
C PRO A 125 12.88 -0.94 -7.35
N SER A 126 12.35 -0.17 -6.39
CA SER A 126 10.91 -0.07 -6.13
C SER A 126 10.50 1.39 -6.00
N VAL A 127 9.24 1.67 -6.34
CA VAL A 127 8.63 3.01 -6.27
C VAL A 127 7.24 2.93 -5.63
N ALA A 128 6.82 4.04 -5.01
CA ALA A 128 5.46 4.19 -4.52
C ALA A 128 4.94 5.61 -4.77
N HIS A 129 3.70 5.73 -5.22
CA HIS A 129 3.02 7.00 -5.49
C HIS A 129 1.75 7.11 -4.65
N ALA A 130 1.59 8.24 -3.95
CA ALA A 130 0.45 8.48 -3.07
C ALA A 130 -0.53 9.50 -3.66
N VAL A 131 -1.83 9.24 -3.48
CA VAL A 131 -2.94 10.15 -3.78
C VAL A 131 -3.85 10.20 -2.56
N ALA A 132 -4.08 11.40 -2.03
CA ALA A 132 -5.06 11.63 -0.97
C ALA A 132 -6.42 11.99 -1.59
N ILE A 133 -7.46 11.26 -1.22
CA ILE A 133 -8.81 11.38 -1.78
C ILE A 133 -9.77 11.58 -0.62
N GLU A 134 -10.58 12.62 -0.70
CA GLU A 134 -11.45 13.06 0.38
C GLU A 134 -12.85 13.39 -0.18
N ASN A 135 -13.91 13.01 0.53
CA ASN A 135 -15.27 13.47 0.22
C ASN A 135 -15.40 14.98 0.51
N GLU A 136 -16.18 15.69 -0.31
CA GLU A 136 -16.56 17.07 0.00
C GLU A 136 -17.35 17.13 1.31
N VAL A 137 -16.99 18.10 2.16
CA VAL A 137 -17.59 18.37 3.48
C VAL A 137 -18.96 19.02 3.33
#